data_AF-X1FGY3-F1
#
_entry.id   AF-X1FGY3-F1
#
_cell.length_a   1.000
_cell.length_b   1.000
_cell.length_c   1.000
_cell.angle_alpha   90.00
_cell.angle_beta   90.00
_cell.angle_gamma   90.00
#
_symmetry.space_group_name_H-M   'P 1'
#
loop_
_entity.id
_entity.type
_entity.pdbx_description
1 polymer ?
#
loop_
_entity_poly.entity_id
_entity_poly.type
_entity_poly.pdbx_seq_one_letter_code
_entity_poly.pdbx_strand_id
1 'polypeptide(L)'
;MKKSLIKLGCPEEKIIIQHIGVDLEKIKFTPRNVKNNGLVKLLIASSFREKKGIPYAIEAFGRVKESHPELNLELTIIGDSDGGSEGEKEKKKIFNLINKVTVQT
;
A
#
# COMPACT_ATOMS: atom_id res chain seq x y z
N MET A 1 10.19 -14.99 6.19
CA MET A 1 11.36 -14.68 7.04
C MET A 1 12.25 -15.90 7.34
N LYS A 2 11.72 -17.13 7.52
CA LYS A 2 12.53 -18.34 7.80
C LYS A 2 13.79 -18.47 6.92
N LYS A 3 13.63 -18.46 5.59
CA LYS A 3 14.77 -18.55 4.63
C LYS A 3 15.83 -17.46 4.86
N SER A 4 15.42 -16.23 5.17
CA SER A 4 16.33 -15.12 5.45
C SER A 4 17.12 -15.35 6.74
N LEU A 5 16.48 -15.87 7.79
CA LEU A 5 17.15 -16.18 9.06
C LEU A 5 18.16 -17.32 8.92
N ILE A 6 17.84 -18.35 8.14
CA ILE A 6 18.78 -19.44 7.82
C ILE A 6 20.01 -18.87 7.10
N LYS A 7 19.80 -17.99 6.10
CA LYS A 7 20.91 -17.32 5.38
C LYS A 7 21.79 -16.47 6.31
N LEU A 8 21.24 -15.93 7.39
CA LEU A 8 21.97 -15.17 8.40
C LEU A 8 22.64 -16.06 9.47
N GLY A 9 22.54 -17.39 9.36
CA GLY A 9 23.21 -18.34 10.25
C GLY A 9 22.37 -18.85 11.42
N CYS A 10 21.05 -18.58 11.43
CA CYS A 10 20.16 -19.17 12.44
C CYS A 10 19.92 -20.66 12.13
N PRO A 11 20.27 -21.60 13.04
CA PRO A 11 19.98 -23.03 12.86
C PRO A 11 18.49 -23.28 12.67
N GLU A 12 18.14 -24.15 11.73
CA GLU A 12 16.74 -24.34 11.31
C GLU A 12 15.87 -24.86 12.45
N GLU A 13 16.41 -25.76 13.27
CA GLU A 13 15.76 -26.36 14.43
C GLU A 13 15.39 -25.35 15.53
N LYS A 14 15.97 -24.14 15.48
CA LYS A 14 15.65 -23.03 16.40
C LYS A 14 14.57 -22.10 15.83
N ILE A 15 14.11 -22.29 14.59
CA ILE A 15 13.14 -21.41 13.94
C ILE A 15 11.73 -22.00 14.04
N ILE A 16 10.85 -21.27 14.74
CA ILE A 16 9.41 -21.57 14.82
C ILE A 16 8.64 -20.52 14.00
N ILE A 17 7.73 -20.97 13.14
CA ILE A 17 6.86 -20.08 12.36
C ILE A 17 5.59 -19.81 13.17
N GLN A 18 5.36 -18.53 13.47
CA GLN A 18 4.10 -18.05 14.04
C GLN A 18 3.30 -17.35 12.93
N HIS A 19 2.20 -17.97 12.51
CA HIS A 19 1.33 -17.39 11.50
C HIS A 19 0.46 -16.29 12.11
N ILE A 20 0.39 -15.13 11.45
CA ILE A 20 -0.52 -14.05 11.83
C ILE A 20 -1.84 -14.29 11.10
N GLY A 21 -2.88 -14.64 11.85
CA GLY A 21 -4.24 -14.82 11.34
C GLY A 21 -5.09 -13.56 11.41
N VAL A 22 -6.25 -13.59 10.76
CA VAL A 22 -7.32 -12.60 10.91
C VAL A 22 -8.59 -13.29 11.40
N ASP A 23 -9.44 -12.55 12.09
CA ASP A 23 -10.73 -13.02 12.58
C ASP A 23 -11.72 -13.12 11.40
N LEU A 24 -12.05 -14.34 10.99
CA LEU A 24 -12.89 -14.60 9.82
C LEU A 24 -14.35 -14.18 10.01
N GLU A 25 -14.82 -14.13 11.27
CA GLU A 25 -16.17 -13.65 11.57
C GLU A 25 -16.25 -12.13 11.41
N LYS A 26 -15.16 -11.42 11.73
CA LYS A 26 -15.05 -9.97 11.54
C LYS A 26 -14.68 -9.56 10.11
N ILE A 27 -13.91 -10.40 9.40
CA ILE A 27 -13.42 -10.11 8.05
C ILE A 27 -13.86 -11.22 7.10
N LYS A 28 -15.14 -11.18 6.72
CA LYS A 28 -15.72 -12.13 5.77
C LYS A 28 -15.17 -11.89 4.37
N PHE A 29 -14.78 -12.96 3.70
CA PHE A 29 -14.35 -12.88 2.31
C PHE A 29 -15.51 -12.43 1.41
N THR A 30 -15.22 -11.49 0.51
CA THR A 30 -16.16 -11.02 -0.52
C THR A 30 -15.46 -11.00 -1.87
N PRO A 31 -15.98 -11.70 -2.91
CA PRO A 31 -15.43 -11.62 -4.25
C PRO A 31 -15.39 -10.19 -4.78
N ARG A 32 -14.30 -9.82 -5.46
CA ARG A 32 -14.18 -8.48 -6.08
C ARG A 32 -14.93 -8.48 -7.42
N ASN A 33 -16.02 -7.73 -7.48
CA ASN A 33 -16.75 -7.43 -8.71
C ASN A 33 -16.62 -5.94 -9.04
N VAL A 34 -16.39 -5.62 -10.32
CA VAL A 34 -16.43 -4.23 -10.78
C VAL A 34 -17.88 -3.76 -10.70
N LYS A 35 -18.10 -2.58 -10.11
CA LYS A 35 -19.44 -2.00 -10.00
C LYS A 35 -19.96 -1.59 -11.38
N ASN A 36 -21.27 -1.46 -11.53
CA ASN A 36 -21.91 -1.05 -12.80
C ASN A 36 -21.40 0.31 -13.33
N ASN A 37 -20.87 1.18 -12.46
CA ASN A 37 -20.27 2.46 -12.86
C ASN A 37 -18.81 2.35 -13.31
N GLY A 38 -18.26 1.13 -13.41
CA GLY A 38 -16.87 0.86 -13.81
C GLY A 38 -15.82 1.28 -12.79
N LEU A 39 -16.21 1.79 -11.61
CA LEU A 39 -15.28 2.36 -10.64
C LEU A 39 -14.44 1.28 -9.96
N VAL A 40 -13.12 1.40 -10.09
CA VAL A 40 -12.14 0.59 -9.36
C VAL A 40 -11.50 1.45 -8.27
N LYS A 41 -11.67 1.04 -7.01
CA LYS A 41 -11.09 1.69 -5.84
C LYS A 41 -9.81 0.98 -5.42
N LEU A 42 -8.70 1.71 -5.44
CA LEU A 42 -7.41 1.28 -4.90
C LEU A 42 -7.27 1.87 -3.49
N LEU A 43 -6.96 1.02 -2.51
CA LEU A 43 -6.78 1.44 -1.11
C LEU A 43 -5.35 1.16 -0.67
N ILE A 44 -4.71 2.18 -0.11
CA ILE A 44 -3.47 2.06 0.65
C ILE A 44 -3.78 2.42 2.10
N ALA A 45 -3.70 1.45 3.01
CA ALA A 45 -3.92 1.66 4.44
C ALA A 45 -2.66 1.29 5.23
N SER A 46 -1.82 2.27 5.57
CA SER A 46 -0.57 2.02 6.30
C SER A 46 0.06 3.28 6.91
N SER A 47 0.92 3.12 7.91
CA SER A 47 1.81 4.18 8.41
C SER A 47 2.68 4.78 7.30
N PHE A 48 2.95 6.08 7.31
CA PHE A 48 3.78 6.73 6.31
C PHE A 48 5.27 6.51 6.57
N ARG A 49 5.77 5.36 6.15
CA ARG A 49 7.20 5.00 6.21
C ARG A 49 7.68 4.59 4.83
N GLU A 50 8.92 4.92 4.50
CA GLU A 50 9.54 4.66 3.19
C GLU A 50 9.32 3.22 2.71
N LYS A 51 9.54 2.23 3.60
CA LYS A 51 9.32 0.80 3.31
C LYS A 51 7.90 0.40 2.87
N LYS A 52 6.91 1.28 3.02
CA LYS A 52 5.53 1.06 2.56
C LYS A 52 5.33 1.41 1.09
N GLY A 53 6.26 2.16 0.49
CA GLY A 53 6.30 2.43 -0.94
C GLY A 53 5.12 3.25 -1.47
N ILE A 54 4.48 4.07 -0.63
CA ILE A 54 3.32 4.90 -1.00
C ILE A 54 3.66 5.84 -2.18
N PRO A 55 4.82 6.53 -2.22
CA PRO A 55 5.21 7.33 -3.38
C PRO A 55 5.19 6.57 -4.71
N TYR A 56 5.73 5.34 -4.73
CA TYR A 56 5.78 4.53 -5.93
C TYR A 56 4.38 4.12 -6.40
N ALA A 57 3.46 3.85 -5.47
CA ALA A 57 2.08 3.54 -5.79
C ALA A 57 1.34 4.74 -6.40
N ILE A 58 1.58 5.96 -5.90
CA ILE A 58 1.00 7.20 -6.46
C ILE A 58 1.51 7.44 -7.89
N GLU A 59 2.82 7.30 -8.11
CA GLU A 59 3.40 7.45 -9.45
C GLU A 59 2.88 6.40 -10.43
N ALA A 60 2.79 5.14 -10.02
CA ALA A 60 2.22 4.07 -10.83
C ALA A 60 0.74 4.33 -11.16
N PHE A 61 -0.04 4.79 -10.17
CA PHE A 61 -1.44 5.18 -10.38
C PHE A 61 -1.58 6.29 -11.43
N GLY A 62 -0.74 7.32 -11.35
CA GLY A 62 -0.71 8.40 -12.33
C GLY A 62 -0.43 7.90 -13.75
N ARG A 63 0.58 7.02 -13.91
CA ARG A 63 0.91 6.42 -15.21
C ARG A 63 -0.23 5.59 -15.78
N VAL A 64 -0.91 4.79 -14.94
CA VAL A 64 -2.07 4.00 -15.39
C VAL A 64 -3.19 4.92 -15.86
N LYS A 65 -3.52 5.96 -15.10
CA LYS A 65 -4.55 6.95 -15.46
C LYS A 65 -4.24 7.65 -16.78
N GLU A 66 -2.96 7.97 -17.03
CA GLU A 66 -2.50 8.58 -18.27
C GLU A 66 -2.56 7.61 -19.47
N SER A 67 -2.11 6.37 -19.29
CA SER A 67 -2.09 5.35 -20.36
C SER A 67 -3.46 4.74 -20.67
N HIS A 68 -4.39 4.82 -19.72
CA HIS A 68 -5.72 4.20 -19.76
C HIS A 68 -6.80 5.17 -19.26
N PRO A 69 -7.03 6.29 -19.96
CA PRO A 69 -7.98 7.32 -19.55
C PRO A 69 -9.44 6.83 -19.51
N GLU A 70 -9.75 5.71 -20.16
CA GLU A 70 -11.06 5.06 -20.13
C GLU A 70 -11.39 4.40 -18.77
N LEU A 71 -10.37 4.13 -17.95
CA LEU A 71 -10.56 3.48 -16.66
C LEU A 71 -11.05 4.48 -15.61
N ASN A 72 -12.17 4.15 -14.98
CA ASN A 72 -12.69 4.91 -13.84
C ASN A 72 -11.97 4.48 -12.55
N LEU A 73 -10.90 5.18 -12.18
CA LEU A 73 -10.02 4.81 -11.07
C LEU A 73 -10.06 5.84 -9.93
N GLU A 74 -10.08 5.35 -8.69
CA GLU A 74 -9.97 6.15 -7.46
C GLU A 74 -8.91 5.57 -6.54
N LEU A 75 -7.98 6.41 -6.08
CA LEU A 75 -6.97 6.03 -5.09
C LEU A 75 -7.31 6.67 -3.75
N THR A 76 -7.51 5.84 -2.72
CA THR A 76 -7.65 6.28 -1.33
C THR A 76 -6.41 5.89 -0.54
N ILE A 77 -5.83 6.85 0.17
CA ILE A 77 -4.69 6.63 1.07
C ILE A 77 -5.13 6.96 2.49
N ILE A 78 -4.99 6.00 3.41
CA ILE A 78 -5.34 6.11 4.82
C ILE A 78 -4.10 5.80 5.66
N GLY A 79 -3.80 6.68 6.60
CA GLY A 79 -2.68 6.52 7.52
C GLY A 79 -2.07 7.88 7.84
N ASP A 80 -1.00 7.85 8.63
CA ASP A 80 -0.20 9.04 8.90
C ASP A 80 1.26 8.67 9.25
N SER A 81 2.10 9.68 9.39
CA SER A 81 3.38 9.58 10.08
C SER A 81 3.17 9.28 11.57
N ASP A 82 4.20 8.76 12.21
CA ASP A 82 4.25 8.57 13.67
C ASP A 82 4.82 9.80 14.41
N GLY A 83 4.91 10.95 13.74
CA GLY A 83 5.57 12.16 14.23
C GLY A 83 7.11 12.11 14.19
N GLY A 84 7.70 10.98 13.80
CA GLY A 84 9.14 10.84 13.63
C GLY A 84 9.65 11.60 12.41
N SER A 85 10.92 12.02 12.45
CA SER A 85 11.52 12.82 11.36
C SER A 85 11.48 12.13 9.99
N GLU A 86 11.67 10.80 9.96
CA GLU A 86 11.56 10.00 8.74
C GLU A 86 10.12 9.91 8.23
N GLY A 87 9.17 9.67 9.13
CA GLY A 87 7.75 9.59 8.79
C GLY A 87 7.22 10.92 8.25
N GLU A 88 7.63 12.05 8.84
CA GLU A 88 7.27 13.38 8.36
C GLU A 88 7.88 13.72 7.00
N LYS A 89 9.12 13.30 6.73
CA LYS A 89 9.72 13.43 5.39
C LYS A 89 8.92 12.64 4.36
N GLU A 90 8.56 11.40 4.69
CA GLU A 90 7.77 10.54 3.81
C GLU A 90 6.37 11.11 3.58
N LYS A 91 5.71 11.61 4.64
CA LYS A 91 4.43 12.32 4.57
C LYS A 91 4.50 13.49 3.59
N LYS A 92 5.48 14.38 3.73
CA LYS A 92 5.68 15.51 2.80
C LYS A 92 5.84 15.05 1.36
N LYS A 93 6.61 13.98 1.12
CA LYS A 93 6.78 13.39 -0.21
C LYS A 93 5.46 12.88 -0.80
N ILE A 94 4.66 12.17 0.00
CA ILE A 94 3.32 11.68 -0.37
C ILE A 94 2.41 12.85 -0.78
N PHE A 95 2.30 13.89 0.05
CA PHE A 95 1.45 15.06 -0.25
C PHE A 95 1.88 15.79 -1.51
N ASN A 96 3.19 15.99 -1.72
CA ASN A 96 3.72 16.62 -2.92
C ASN A 96 3.36 15.84 -4.20
N LEU A 97 3.41 14.51 -4.14
CA LEU A 97 3.07 13.65 -5.28
C LEU A 97 1.56 13.65 -5.56
N ILE A 98 0.71 13.63 -4.52
CA ILE A 98 -0.74 13.73 -4.68
C ILE A 98 -1.10 15.03 -5.40
N ASN A 99 -0.54 16.17 -4.97
CA ASN A 99 -0.77 17.46 -5.61
C ASN A 99 -0.35 17.43 -7.08
N LYS A 100 0.80 16.85 -7.41
CA LYS A 100 1.28 16.74 -8.79
C LYS A 100 0.33 15.92 -9.68
N VAL A 101 -0.11 14.76 -9.21
CA VAL A 101 -1.01 13.87 -9.98
C VAL A 101 -2.43 14.46 -10.10
N THR A 102 -2.86 15.26 -9.13
CA THR A 102 -4.19 15.87 -9.13
C THR A 102 -4.27 17.09 -10.06
N VAL A 103 -3.21 17.91 -10.10
CA VAL A 103 -3.12 19.14 -10.92
C VAL A 103 -2.83 18.84 -12.40
N GLN A 104 -2.35 17.64 -12.74
CA GLN A 104 -2.11 17.20 -14.13
C GLN A 104 -3.36 16.62 -14.82
N THR A 105 -4.54 16.73 -14.20
CA THR A 105 -5.85 16.43 -14.82
C THR A 105 -6.74 17.65 -14.84
#